data_AF-A0A094AQD6-F1
#
_entry.id   AF-A0A094AQD6-F1
#
_cell.length_a   1.000
_cell.length_b   1.000
_cell.length_c   1.000
_cell.angle_alpha   90.00
_cell.angle_beta   90.00
_cell.angle_gamma   90.00
#
_symmetry.space_group_name_H-M   'P 1'
#
loop_
_entity.id
_entity.type
_entity.pdbx_description
1 polymer ?
#
loop_
_entity_poly.entity_id
_entity_poly.type
_entity_poly.pdbx_seq_one_letter_code
_entity_poly.pdbx_strand_id
1 'polypeptide(L)'
;MERQSDVERIIKYHFTRPQIFEEAFEAAGVSEVNKGVTGQRHGNKRLALVGDALIRLAILDRWFPSGASTEEGNNLVRDLASNNALKNVVEQDGLAKFVVKNPCQKDKPQRTTLASTTEAIVGAVWYDCGKDFETVRDVVHTLHISP
;
A
#
# COMPACT_ATOMS: atom_id res chain seq x y z
N MET A 1 -3.94 18.45 5.18
CA MET A 1 -2.97 18.65 6.28
C MET A 1 -3.28 17.73 7.46
N GLU A 2 -4.51 17.73 8.00
CA GLU A 2 -4.92 16.78 9.05
C GLU A 2 -4.92 15.30 8.59
N ARG A 3 -5.49 15.02 7.41
CA ARG A 3 -5.53 13.66 6.82
C ARG A 3 -4.16 12.99 6.71
N GLN A 4 -3.15 13.72 6.23
CA GLN A 4 -1.80 13.18 6.08
C GLN A 4 -1.17 12.89 7.45
N SER A 5 -1.26 13.85 8.39
CA SER A 5 -0.71 13.70 9.74
C SER A 5 -1.30 12.49 10.49
N ASP A 6 -2.60 12.24 10.32
CA ASP A 6 -3.26 11.06 10.90
C ASP A 6 -2.73 9.75 10.34
N VAL A 7 -2.59 9.67 9.00
CA VAL A 7 -2.04 8.47 8.36
C VAL A 7 -0.59 8.26 8.78
N GLU A 8 0.23 9.31 8.75
CA GLU A 8 1.65 9.25 9.13
C GLU A 8 1.83 8.73 10.56
N ARG A 9 0.94 9.11 11.48
CA ARG A 9 0.92 8.58 12.84
C ARG A 9 0.55 7.10 12.92
N ILE A 10 -0.38 6.65 12.07
CA ILE A 10 -0.80 5.24 12.00
C ILE A 10 0.35 4.38 11.45
N ILE A 11 0.94 4.78 10.33
CA ILE A 11 1.99 4.00 9.66
C ILE A 11 3.40 4.26 10.22
N LYS A 12 3.51 5.18 11.19
CA LYS A 12 4.76 5.62 11.83
C LYS A 12 5.85 6.08 10.85
N TYR A 13 5.42 6.75 9.77
CA TYR A 13 6.30 7.29 8.74
C TYR A 13 5.83 8.68 8.34
N HIS A 14 6.74 9.65 8.23
CA HIS A 14 6.44 11.02 7.80
C HIS A 14 6.84 11.22 6.34
N PHE A 15 5.88 11.57 5.49
CA PHE A 15 6.12 11.81 4.07
C PHE A 15 6.76 13.19 3.85
N THR A 16 7.87 13.20 3.13
CA THR A 16 8.55 14.44 2.70
C THR A 16 7.94 15.02 1.43
N ARG A 17 7.26 14.19 0.61
CA ARG A 17 6.61 14.61 -0.64
C ARG A 17 5.10 14.39 -0.59
N PRO A 18 4.30 15.42 -0.28
CA PRO A 18 2.84 15.28 -0.18
C PRO A 18 2.17 14.73 -1.45
N GLN A 19 2.76 14.92 -2.63
CA GLN A 19 2.19 14.44 -3.89
C GLN A 19 2.18 12.91 -3.97
N ILE A 20 3.21 12.23 -3.44
CA ILE A 20 3.26 10.76 -3.48
C ILE A 20 2.33 10.14 -2.45
N PHE A 21 2.13 10.83 -1.33
CA PHE A 21 1.09 10.49 -0.35
C PHE A 21 -0.30 10.55 -1.00
N GLU A 22 -0.64 11.65 -1.67
CA GLU A 22 -1.96 11.79 -2.31
C GLU A 22 -2.18 10.73 -3.41
N GLU A 23 -1.15 10.46 -4.24
CA GLU A 23 -1.22 9.41 -5.27
C GLU A 23 -1.52 8.03 -4.67
N ALA A 24 -0.92 7.69 -3.52
CA ALA A 24 -1.13 6.38 -2.88
C ALA A 24 -2.58 6.12 -2.46
N PHE A 25 -3.29 7.18 -2.05
CA PHE A 25 -4.68 7.11 -1.59
C PHE A 25 -5.71 7.44 -2.67
N GLU A 26 -5.28 7.75 -3.90
CA GLU A 26 -6.18 7.98 -5.02
C GLU A 26 -6.52 6.67 -5.73
N ALA A 27 -7.78 6.23 -5.65
CA ALA A 27 -8.21 5.03 -6.33
C ALA A 27 -8.03 5.13 -7.86
N ALA A 28 -7.79 4.00 -8.49
CA ALA A 28 -7.66 3.93 -9.94
C ALA A 28 -8.86 4.56 -10.67
N GLY A 29 -8.56 5.40 -11.66
CA GLY A 29 -9.55 6.04 -12.53
C GLY A 29 -10.25 7.28 -11.94
N VAL A 30 -9.92 7.72 -10.71
CA VAL A 30 -10.42 9.01 -10.17
C VAL A 30 -9.98 10.16 -11.08
N SER A 31 -8.72 10.17 -11.49
CA SER A 31 -8.18 11.21 -12.36
C SER A 31 -8.69 11.16 -13.82
N GLU A 32 -9.29 10.06 -14.29
CA GLU A 32 -9.90 10.00 -15.65
C GLU A 32 -11.24 10.77 -15.71
N VAL A 33 -11.86 11.06 -14.57
CA VAL A 33 -13.11 11.82 -14.47
C VAL A 33 -12.85 13.33 -14.68
N ASN A 34 -11.65 13.82 -14.38
CA ASN A 34 -11.24 15.22 -14.55
C ASN A 34 -10.60 15.44 -15.93
N LYS A 35 -11.44 15.51 -16.97
CA LYS A 35 -11.09 15.65 -18.41
C LYS A 35 -10.42 16.97 -18.81
N GLY A 36 -9.48 17.50 -18.03
CA GLY A 36 -8.76 18.75 -18.32
C GLY A 36 -7.24 18.65 -18.26
N VAL A 37 -6.68 17.56 -17.73
CA VAL A 37 -5.22 17.39 -17.60
C VAL A 37 -4.78 16.22 -18.47
N THR A 38 -4.08 16.53 -19.56
CA THR A 38 -3.46 15.56 -20.47
C THR A 38 -2.34 14.82 -19.75
N GLY A 39 -2.70 13.74 -19.07
CA GLY A 39 -1.77 12.77 -18.52
C GLY A 39 -2.58 11.63 -17.90
N GLN A 40 -2.35 10.39 -18.35
CA GLN A 40 -2.96 9.21 -17.75
C GLN A 40 -2.49 9.07 -16.30
N ARG A 41 -3.17 9.75 -15.39
CA ARG A 41 -2.99 9.54 -13.95
C ARG A 41 -3.67 8.22 -13.61
N HIS A 42 -2.88 7.15 -13.52
CA HIS A 42 -3.35 5.78 -13.27
C HIS A 42 -3.89 5.56 -11.84
N GLY A 43 -4.05 6.63 -11.04
CA GLY A 43 -4.23 6.55 -9.59
C GLY A 43 -3.07 5.79 -8.96
N ASN A 44 -3.35 5.15 -7.84
CA ASN A 44 -2.36 4.44 -7.03
C ASN A 44 -1.76 3.16 -7.66
N LYS A 45 -2.19 2.73 -8.86
CA LYS A 45 -1.82 1.44 -9.47
C LYS A 45 -0.32 1.21 -9.63
N ARG A 46 0.43 2.25 -10.02
CA ARG A 46 1.88 2.12 -10.26
C ARG A 46 2.63 1.96 -8.94
N LEU A 47 2.22 2.69 -7.91
CA LEU A 47 2.74 2.54 -6.55
C LEU A 47 2.37 1.18 -5.97
N ALA A 48 1.13 0.73 -6.16
CA ALA A 48 0.64 -0.57 -5.70
C ALA A 48 1.46 -1.72 -6.28
N LEU A 49 1.75 -1.71 -7.59
CA LEU A 49 2.56 -2.76 -8.21
C LEU A 49 3.97 -2.86 -7.62
N VAL A 50 4.60 -1.72 -7.31
CA VAL A 50 5.91 -1.70 -6.65
C VAL A 50 5.78 -2.16 -5.19
N GLY A 51 4.73 -1.74 -4.51
CA GLY A 51 4.42 -2.12 -3.13
C GLY A 51 4.19 -3.62 -2.94
N ASP A 52 3.45 -4.29 -3.83
CA ASP A 52 3.27 -5.75 -3.78
C ASP A 52 4.62 -6.49 -3.81
N ALA A 53 5.53 -6.08 -4.70
CA ALA A 53 6.86 -6.65 -4.77
C ALA A 53 7.68 -6.43 -3.48
N LEU A 54 7.58 -5.23 -2.89
CA LEU A 54 8.28 -4.89 -1.64
C LEU A 54 7.71 -5.64 -0.43
N ILE A 55 6.39 -5.78 -0.35
CA ILE A 55 5.72 -6.56 0.71
C ILE A 55 6.19 -8.01 0.66
N ARG A 56 6.20 -8.62 -0.53
CA ARG A 56 6.69 -9.98 -0.73
C ARG A 56 8.16 -10.12 -0.33
N LEU A 57 9.00 -9.15 -0.73
CA LEU A 57 10.40 -9.13 -0.35
C LEU A 57 10.57 -9.01 1.17
N ALA A 58 9.84 -8.12 1.84
CA ALA A 58 9.93 -7.94 3.29
C ALA A 58 9.52 -9.21 4.07
N ILE A 59 8.50 -9.92 3.61
CA ILE A 59 8.10 -11.21 4.18
C ILE A 59 9.21 -12.24 3.99
N LEU A 60 9.74 -12.37 2.78
CA LEU A 60 10.77 -13.37 2.45
C LEU A 60 12.14 -13.04 3.08
N ASP A 61 12.48 -11.77 3.24
CA ASP A 61 13.72 -11.31 3.89
C ASP A 61 13.73 -11.70 5.37
N ARG A 62 12.59 -11.59 6.08
CA ARG A 62 12.46 -12.10 7.46
C ARG A 62 12.44 -13.62 7.53
N TRP A 63 11.81 -14.28 6.56
CA TRP A 63 11.72 -15.74 6.52
C TRP A 63 13.07 -16.40 6.19
N PHE A 64 13.87 -15.84 5.29
CA PHE A 64 15.06 -16.50 4.74
C PHE A 64 16.09 -16.94 5.81
N PRO A 65 16.44 -16.13 6.83
CA PRO A 65 17.36 -16.54 7.89
C PRO A 65 16.86 -17.70 8.76
N SER A 66 15.56 -18.03 8.74
CA SER A 66 15.00 -19.12 9.56
C SER A 66 15.46 -20.52 9.11
N GLY A 67 15.92 -20.65 7.86
CA GLY A 67 16.26 -21.95 7.26
C GLY A 67 15.05 -22.86 6.99
N ALA A 68 13.82 -22.34 7.13
CA ALA A 68 12.60 -23.07 6.82
C ALA A 68 12.48 -23.40 5.31
N SER A 69 11.56 -24.31 4.97
CA SER A 69 11.37 -24.78 3.60
C SER A 69 10.77 -23.72 2.69
N THR A 70 11.04 -23.82 1.38
CA THR A 70 10.46 -22.92 0.37
C THR A 70 8.93 -22.99 0.33
N GLU A 71 8.33 -24.12 0.71
CA GLU A 71 6.88 -24.25 0.87
C GLU A 71 6.36 -23.34 2.00
N GLU A 72 7.03 -23.33 3.15
CA GLU A 72 6.67 -22.44 4.28
C GLU A 72 6.80 -20.97 3.88
N GLY A 73 7.87 -20.59 3.17
CA GLY A 73 8.05 -19.22 2.66
C GLY A 73 6.94 -18.81 1.70
N ASN A 74 6.55 -19.70 0.77
CA ASN A 74 5.44 -19.45 -0.15
C ASN A 74 4.10 -19.34 0.57
N ASN A 75 3.86 -20.17 1.59
CA ASN A 75 2.65 -20.11 2.41
C ASN A 75 2.58 -18.78 3.18
N LEU A 76 3.68 -18.31 3.77
CA LEU A 76 3.74 -16.98 4.43
C LEU A 76 3.36 -15.85 3.48
N VAL A 77 3.94 -15.83 2.27
CA VAL A 77 3.61 -14.82 1.26
C VAL A 77 2.15 -14.91 0.84
N ARG A 78 1.62 -16.12 0.60
CA ARG A 78 0.22 -16.32 0.22
C ARG A 78 -0.73 -15.79 1.30
N ASP A 79 -0.43 -16.05 2.56
CA ASP A 79 -1.34 -15.76 3.66
C ASP A 79 -1.30 -14.27 4.02
N LEU A 80 -0.11 -13.66 4.05
CA LEU A 80 0.10 -12.27 4.49
C LEU A 80 -0.03 -11.23 3.36
N ALA A 81 0.38 -11.58 2.13
CA ALA A 81 0.31 -10.68 0.98
C ALA A 81 -0.93 -10.91 0.09
N SER A 82 -1.92 -11.68 0.57
CA SER A 82 -3.18 -11.82 -0.16
C SER A 82 -3.98 -10.51 -0.16
N ASN A 83 -4.73 -10.24 -1.23
CA ASN A 83 -5.64 -9.10 -1.29
C ASN A 83 -6.61 -9.04 -0.09
N ASN A 84 -7.00 -10.19 0.46
CA ASN A 84 -7.88 -10.24 1.64
C ASN A 84 -7.14 -9.78 2.90
N ALA A 85 -5.91 -10.24 3.12
CA ALA A 85 -5.07 -9.79 4.23
C ALA A 85 -4.77 -8.30 4.13
N LEU A 86 -4.31 -7.84 2.96
CA LEU A 86 -3.98 -6.43 2.73
C LEU A 86 -5.19 -5.50 2.86
N LYS A 87 -6.39 -5.95 2.48
CA LYS A 87 -7.64 -5.22 2.75
C LYS A 87 -7.90 -5.09 4.25
N ASN A 88 -7.73 -6.17 5.01
CA ASN A 88 -8.01 -6.18 6.43
C ASN A 88 -7.10 -5.19 7.18
N VAL A 89 -5.84 -5.04 6.75
CA VAL A 89 -4.90 -4.05 7.30
C VAL A 89 -5.48 -2.64 7.27
N VAL A 90 -5.89 -2.15 6.09
CA VAL A 90 -6.42 -0.77 5.97
C VAL A 90 -7.78 -0.60 6.65
N GLU A 91 -8.54 -1.68 6.86
CA GLU A 91 -9.79 -1.64 7.63
C GLU A 91 -9.52 -1.60 9.15
N GLN A 92 -8.61 -2.44 9.65
CA GLN A 92 -8.25 -2.53 11.06
C GLN A 92 -7.58 -1.25 11.56
N ASP A 93 -6.70 -0.66 10.76
CA ASP A 93 -5.98 0.56 11.10
C ASP A 93 -6.79 1.83 10.83
N GLY A 94 -8.04 1.69 10.36
CA GLY A 94 -8.93 2.82 10.07
C GLY A 94 -8.46 3.68 8.89
N LEU A 95 -7.55 3.16 8.05
CA LEU A 95 -6.99 3.84 6.88
C LEU A 95 -7.99 3.92 5.70
N ALA A 96 -8.96 2.99 5.65
CA ALA A 96 -9.97 2.92 4.60
C ALA A 96 -10.79 4.23 4.43
N LYS A 97 -10.97 5.00 5.51
CA LYS A 97 -11.68 6.29 5.48
C LYS A 97 -10.93 7.38 4.73
N PHE A 98 -9.63 7.23 4.54
CA PHE A 98 -8.78 8.19 3.83
C PHE A 98 -8.66 7.88 2.34
N VAL A 99 -9.26 6.80 1.83
CA VAL A 99 -9.17 6.44 0.41
C VAL A 99 -10.12 7.31 -0.42
N VAL A 100 -9.59 7.99 -1.43
CA VAL A 100 -10.38 8.76 -2.40
C VAL A 100 -10.95 7.80 -3.42
N LYS A 101 -12.28 7.60 -3.38
CA LYS A 101 -13.00 6.66 -4.23
C LYS A 101 -13.30 7.26 -5.61
N ASN A 102 -13.30 6.42 -6.64
CA ASN A 102 -13.75 6.81 -7.97
C ASN A 102 -15.29 6.97 -7.99
N PRO A 103 -15.84 8.17 -8.29
CA PRO A 103 -17.28 8.41 -8.33
C PRO A 103 -18.05 7.53 -9.34
N CYS A 104 -17.36 7.07 -10.39
CA CYS A 104 -17.94 6.20 -11.42
C CYS A 104 -18.05 4.73 -10.99
N GLN A 105 -17.42 4.32 -9.88
CA GLN A 105 -17.56 2.98 -9.31
C GLN A 105 -18.80 2.91 -8.41
N LYS A 106 -19.99 3.02 -8.99
CA LYS A 106 -21.24 2.66 -8.33
C LYS A 106 -21.32 1.12 -8.24
N ASP A 107 -21.23 0.59 -7.02
CA ASP A 107 -21.64 -0.77 -6.63
C ASP A 107 -20.80 -1.99 -7.07
N LYS A 108 -19.52 -1.86 -7.43
CA LYS A 108 -18.59 -3.01 -7.65
C LYS A 108 -17.28 -2.87 -6.85
N PRO A 109 -16.65 -4.01 -6.47
CA PRO A 109 -16.23 -4.25 -5.09
C PRO A 109 -15.07 -3.38 -4.63
N GLN A 110 -15.27 -2.76 -3.45
CA GLN A 110 -14.28 -2.06 -2.64
C GLN A 110 -13.02 -2.89 -2.33
N ARG A 111 -13.05 -4.23 -2.53
CA ARG A 111 -11.99 -5.15 -2.14
C ARG A 111 -10.64 -4.88 -2.82
N THR A 112 -10.64 -4.72 -4.15
CA THR A 112 -9.39 -4.51 -4.90
C THR A 112 -8.80 -3.13 -4.64
N THR A 113 -9.64 -2.11 -4.46
CA THR A 113 -9.18 -0.74 -4.17
C THR A 113 -8.48 -0.62 -2.82
N LEU A 114 -8.97 -1.31 -1.79
CA LEU A 114 -8.39 -1.26 -0.44
C LEU A 114 -7.06 -2.01 -0.35
N ALA A 115 -6.99 -3.23 -0.88
CA ALA A 115 -5.73 -3.97 -0.94
C ALA A 115 -4.66 -3.19 -1.71
N SER A 116 -5.00 -2.65 -2.89
CA SER A 116 -4.07 -1.83 -3.66
C SER A 116 -3.71 -0.50 -3.00
N THR A 117 -4.52 0.01 -2.08
CA THR A 117 -4.12 1.17 -1.26
C THR A 117 -3.02 0.76 -0.28
N THR A 118 -3.14 -0.37 0.40
CA THR A 118 -2.08 -0.89 1.28
C THR A 118 -0.76 -1.05 0.53
N GLU A 119 -0.81 -1.68 -0.65
CA GLU A 119 0.35 -1.82 -1.53
C GLU A 119 0.90 -0.44 -1.93
N ALA A 120 0.03 0.49 -2.32
CA ALA A 120 0.46 1.81 -2.75
C ALA A 120 1.07 2.66 -1.64
N ILE A 121 0.62 2.51 -0.38
CA ILE A 121 1.26 3.14 0.78
C ILE A 121 2.72 2.67 0.87
N VAL A 122 2.95 1.35 0.79
CA VAL A 122 4.31 0.78 0.84
C VAL A 122 5.15 1.28 -0.36
N GLY A 123 4.58 1.27 -1.56
CA GLY A 123 5.24 1.81 -2.76
C GLY A 123 5.57 3.30 -2.65
N ALA A 124 4.70 4.10 -2.03
CA ALA A 124 4.92 5.52 -1.81
C ALA A 124 6.07 5.75 -0.82
N VAL A 125 6.08 5.03 0.30
CA VAL A 125 7.18 5.09 1.28
C VAL A 125 8.50 4.77 0.62
N TRP A 126 8.58 3.71 -0.18
CA TRP A 126 9.81 3.33 -0.90
C TRP A 126 10.43 4.45 -1.72
N TYR A 127 9.62 5.16 -2.49
CA TYR A 127 10.13 6.28 -3.27
C TYR A 127 10.43 7.49 -2.40
N ASP A 128 9.72 7.67 -1.29
CA ASP A 128 9.82 8.85 -0.43
C ASP A 128 11.04 8.81 0.50
N CYS A 129 11.37 7.63 1.02
CA CYS A 129 12.57 7.39 1.81
C CYS A 129 13.86 7.27 0.98
N GLY A 130 13.79 7.49 -0.34
CA GLY A 130 14.95 7.39 -1.21
C GLY A 130 15.42 5.95 -1.45
N LYS A 131 14.49 4.99 -1.46
CA LYS A 131 14.75 3.55 -1.66
C LYS A 131 15.52 2.88 -0.51
N ASP A 132 15.29 3.35 0.70
CA ASP A 132 15.74 2.66 1.90
C ASP A 132 14.78 1.50 2.24
N PHE A 133 15.29 0.27 2.13
CA PHE A 133 14.51 -0.92 2.35
C PHE A 133 14.24 -1.20 3.84
N GLU A 134 15.12 -0.76 4.75
CA GLU A 134 14.89 -0.92 6.19
C GLU A 134 13.67 -0.08 6.63
N THR A 135 13.58 1.18 6.18
CA THR A 135 12.40 2.01 6.39
C THR A 135 11.12 1.36 5.84
N VAL A 136 11.19 0.73 4.65
CA VAL A 136 10.04 0.00 4.10
C VAL A 136 9.64 -1.19 4.97
N ARG A 137 10.62 -1.96 5.46
CA ARG A 137 10.37 -3.09 6.36
C ARG A 137 9.70 -2.64 7.67
N ASP A 138 10.10 -1.51 8.23
CA ASP A 138 9.49 -0.96 9.45
C ASP A 138 8.02 -0.58 9.23
N VAL A 139 7.70 -0.02 8.06
CA VAL A 139 6.31 0.27 7.68
C VAL A 139 5.50 -1.00 7.45
N VAL A 140 6.03 -1.99 6.72
CA VAL A 140 5.36 -3.29 6.49
C VAL A 140 5.06 -4.00 7.82
N HIS A 141 5.99 -3.92 8.76
CA HIS A 141 5.80 -4.45 10.11
C HIS A 141 4.76 -3.66 10.91
N THR A 142 4.78 -2.33 10.83
CA THR A 142 3.78 -1.46 11.49
C THR A 142 2.37 -1.71 10.97
N LEU A 143 2.24 -2.10 9.70
CA LEU A 143 0.99 -2.51 9.05
C LEU A 143 0.60 -3.97 9.35
N HIS A 144 1.35 -4.68 10.20
CA HIS A 144 1.07 -6.06 10.59
C HIS A 144 1.11 -7.08 9.44
N ILE A 145 1.90 -6.81 8.39
CA ILE A 145 2.00 -7.65 7.16
C ILE A 145 3.19 -8.62 7.22
N SER A 146 4.09 -8.48 8.19
CA SER A 146 5.20 -9.41 8.41
C SER A 146 5.14 -10.00 9.82
N PRO A 147 5.52 -11.28 10.00
CA PRO A 147 5.66 -11.87 11.34
C PRO A 147 6.74 -11.17 12.16
#